data_AF-A0A958RD51-F1
#
_entry.id   AF-A0A958RD51-F1
#
_cell.length_a   1.000
_cell.length_b   1.000
_cell.length_c   1.000
_cell.angle_alpha   90.00
_cell.angle_beta   90.00
_cell.angle_gamma   90.00
#
_symmetry.space_group_name_H-M   'P 1'
#
loop_
_entity.id
_entity.type
_entity.pdbx_description
1 polymer ?
#
loop_
_entity_poly.entity_id
_entity_poly.type
_entity_poly.pdbx_seq_one_letter_code
_entity_poly.pdbx_strand_id
1 'polypeptide(L)'
;MSMPGPRFTPKRIRRSIKLDRVQAADLLAYDFRFACEDCSHFDSEGESCTIGYPSAPHRKKQQLALFNRVGHMAFCRFMEVD
;
A
#
# COMPACT_ATOMS: atom_id res chain seq x y z
N MET A 1 45.80 5.12 -17.89
CA MET A 1 44.81 4.10 -17.46
C MET A 1 43.47 4.80 -17.30
N SER A 2 42.58 4.68 -18.28
CA SER A 2 41.28 5.37 -18.27
C SER A 2 40.28 4.58 -17.42
N MET A 3 39.76 5.20 -16.36
CA MET A 3 38.72 4.61 -15.51
C MET A 3 37.38 4.58 -16.26
N PRO A 4 36.61 3.47 -16.23
CA PRO A 4 35.27 3.43 -16.80
C PRO A 4 34.33 4.31 -15.99
N GLY A 5 33.62 5.22 -16.67
CA GLY A 5 32.65 6.13 -16.07
C GLY A 5 31.46 5.40 -15.41
N PRO A 6 30.70 6.10 -14.54
CA PRO A 6 29.63 5.50 -13.76
C PRO A 6 28.54 4.89 -14.66
N ARG A 7 28.21 3.62 -14.42
CA ARG A 7 27.15 2.92 -15.15
C ARG A 7 25.80 3.47 -14.70
N PHE A 8 25.06 4.09 -15.61
CA PHE A 8 23.70 4.56 -15.35
C PHE A 8 22.77 3.35 -15.22
N THR A 9 22.47 2.94 -13.98
CA THR A 9 21.44 1.94 -13.72
C THR A 9 20.07 2.60 -13.86
N PRO A 10 19.20 2.17 -14.81
CA PRO A 10 17.87 2.75 -14.93
C PRO A 10 17.10 2.52 -13.63
N LYS A 11 16.57 3.60 -13.06
CA LYS A 11 15.79 3.56 -11.82
C LYS A 11 14.59 2.64 -12.06
N ARG A 12 14.56 1.49 -11.38
CA ARG A 12 13.48 0.50 -11.48
C ARG A 12 12.15 1.22 -11.21
N ILE A 13 11.28 1.30 -12.21
CA ILE A 13 9.93 1.86 -12.05
C ILE A 13 9.24 0.93 -11.05
N ARG A 14 9.06 1.41 -9.82
CA ARG A 14 8.35 0.65 -8.79
C ARG A 14 6.91 0.49 -9.26
N ARG A 15 6.33 -0.71 -9.09
CA ARG A 15 4.90 -0.94 -9.32
C ARG A 15 4.14 0.13 -8.56
N SER A 16 3.40 0.97 -9.29
CA SER A 16 2.52 1.95 -8.70
C SER A 16 1.48 1.23 -7.84
N ILE A 17 1.09 1.85 -6.75
CA ILE A 17 -0.03 1.36 -5.93
C ILE A 17 -1.26 1.31 -6.83
N LYS A 18 -1.87 0.13 -6.94
CA LYS A 18 -3.11 -0.05 -7.70
C LYS A 18 -4.29 0.21 -6.78
N LEU A 19 -5.21 1.04 -7.26
CA LEU A 19 -6.46 1.37 -6.59
C LEU A 19 -7.57 0.46 -7.10
N ASP A 20 -8.25 -0.23 -6.19
CA ASP A 20 -9.40 -1.06 -6.52
C ASP A 20 -10.69 -0.33 -6.14
N ARG A 21 -11.71 -0.49 -6.98
CA ARG A 21 -13.03 0.07 -6.73
C ARG A 21 -13.70 -0.71 -5.60
N VAL A 22 -14.32 0.02 -4.67
CA VAL A 22 -15.03 -0.57 -3.52
C VAL A 22 -16.48 -0.10 -3.55
N GLN A 23 -17.43 -0.99 -3.28
CA GLN A 23 -18.82 -0.61 -3.08
C GLN A 23 -19.04 -0.14 -1.64
N ALA A 24 -19.73 1.00 -1.47
CA ALA A 24 -19.99 1.55 -0.14
C ALA A 24 -20.83 0.62 0.75
N ALA A 25 -21.80 -0.08 0.15
CA ALA A 25 -22.61 -1.06 0.86
C ALA A 25 -21.74 -2.17 1.45
N ASP A 26 -20.82 -2.72 0.67
CA ASP A 26 -19.91 -3.79 1.13
C ASP A 26 -18.99 -3.30 2.24
N LEU A 27 -18.43 -2.09 2.10
CA LEU A 27 -17.53 -1.53 3.12
C LEU A 27 -18.23 -1.31 4.48
N LEU A 28 -19.53 -1.02 4.47
CA LEU A 28 -20.32 -0.81 5.69
C LEU A 28 -20.91 -2.10 6.25
N ALA A 29 -21.26 -3.04 5.38
CA ALA A 29 -21.89 -4.30 5.76
C ALA A 29 -20.91 -5.30 6.36
N TYR A 30 -19.64 -5.25 5.96
CA TYR A 30 -18.62 -6.21 6.35
C TYR A 30 -17.50 -5.55 7.17
N ASP A 31 -17.10 -6.19 8.28
CA ASP A 31 -15.93 -5.78 9.08
C ASP A 31 -14.63 -6.27 8.43
N PHE A 32 -14.25 -5.64 7.31
CA PHE A 32 -13.03 -5.99 6.58
C PHE A 32 -11.77 -5.46 7.27
N ARG A 33 -10.77 -6.32 7.43
CA ARG A 33 -9.41 -5.93 7.81
C ARG A 33 -8.64 -5.54 6.56
N PHE A 34 -8.66 -4.25 6.23
CA PHE A 34 -8.05 -3.72 5.01
C PHE A 34 -6.88 -2.74 5.27
N ALA A 35 -6.64 -2.36 6.52
CA ALA A 35 -5.64 -1.38 6.88
C ALA A 35 -4.35 -2.03 7.40
N CYS A 36 -3.21 -1.38 7.18
CA CYS A 36 -1.95 -1.79 7.79
C CYS A 36 -2.05 -1.86 9.32
N GLU A 37 -2.82 -1.00 9.95
CA GLU A 37 -3.01 -1.00 11.41
C GLU A 37 -3.66 -2.30 11.93
N ASP A 38 -4.36 -3.05 11.08
CA ASP A 38 -4.94 -4.35 11.39
C ASP A 38 -4.01 -5.53 11.02
N CYS A 39 -2.84 -5.26 10.44
CA CYS A 39 -1.92 -6.25 9.89
C CYS A 39 -0.80 -6.60 10.88
N SER A 40 -0.50 -7.90 11.04
CA SER A 40 0.59 -8.39 11.89
C SER A 40 1.98 -7.92 11.46
N HIS A 41 2.14 -7.52 10.19
CA HIS A 41 3.41 -7.04 9.65
C HIS A 41 3.61 -5.53 9.81
N PHE A 42 2.64 -4.81 10.36
CA PHE A 42 2.77 -3.39 10.60
C PHE A 42 3.46 -3.14 11.93
N ASP A 43 4.61 -2.49 11.85
CA ASP A 43 5.29 -1.93 13.00
C ASP A 43 4.66 -0.58 13.33
N SER A 44 3.95 -0.51 14.46
CA SER A 44 3.28 0.71 14.92
C SER A 44 4.24 1.77 15.42
N GLU A 45 5.43 1.38 15.91
CA GLU A 45 6.42 2.34 16.42
C GLU A 45 7.17 3.01 15.27
N GLY A 46 7.70 2.19 14.34
CA GLY A 46 8.38 2.67 13.13
C GLY A 46 7.42 3.08 12.02
N GLU A 47 6.11 2.91 12.22
CA GLU A 47 5.06 3.33 11.31
C GLU A 47 5.19 2.68 9.90
N SER A 48 5.81 1.50 9.84
CA SER A 48 6.33 0.87 8.63
C SER A 48 5.86 -0.58 8.47
N CYS A 49 5.97 -1.13 7.26
CA CYS A 49 5.71 -2.54 7.03
C CYS A 49 7.02 -3.32 7.13
N THR A 50 7.06 -4.34 7.98
CA THR A 50 8.23 -5.23 8.16
C THR A 50 8.60 -6.01 6.89
N ILE A 51 7.68 -6.18 5.94
CA ILE A 51 7.93 -6.79 4.62
C ILE A 51 8.56 -5.77 3.63
N GLY A 52 8.55 -4.47 3.95
CA GLY A 52 9.11 -3.41 3.11
C GLY A 52 8.14 -2.78 2.10
N TYR A 53 6.83 -3.08 2.20
CA TYR A 53 5.79 -2.37 1.44
C TYR A 53 5.53 -0.95 1.99
N PRO A 54 5.09 0.00 1.16
CA PRO A 54 4.77 1.35 1.63
C PRO A 54 3.53 1.31 2.53
N SER A 55 3.68 1.51 3.84
CA SER A 55 2.58 1.44 4.82
C SER A 55 1.61 2.63 4.71
N ALA A 56 2.12 3.83 4.44
CA ALA A 56 1.33 5.07 4.38
C ALA A 56 0.00 4.92 3.60
N PRO A 57 -0.01 4.59 2.29
CA PRO A 57 -1.24 4.48 1.50
C PRO A 57 -2.21 3.43 2.04
N HIS A 58 -1.72 2.45 2.80
CA HIS A 58 -2.49 1.34 3.36
C HIS A 58 -3.04 1.63 4.76
N ARG A 59 -2.79 2.81 5.34
CA ARG A 59 -3.35 3.18 6.65
C ARG A 59 -4.84 3.47 6.55
N LYS A 60 -5.61 3.14 7.59
CA LYS A 60 -7.07 3.26 7.62
C LYS A 60 -7.53 4.67 7.29
N LYS A 61 -6.89 5.67 7.90
CA LYS A 61 -7.18 7.09 7.65
C LYS A 61 -7.01 7.47 6.17
N GLN A 62 -5.95 6.99 5.51
CA GLN A 62 -5.67 7.32 4.11
C GLN A 62 -6.62 6.58 3.16
N GLN A 63 -6.89 5.30 3.45
CA GLN A 63 -7.86 4.47 2.73
C GLN A 63 -9.26 5.08 2.73
N LEU A 64 -9.76 5.45 3.92
CA LEU A 64 -11.08 6.06 4.05
C LEU A 64 -11.13 7.44 3.39
N ALA A 65 -10.07 8.25 3.52
CA ALA A 65 -10.01 9.54 2.84
C ALA A 65 -10.02 9.39 1.31
N LEU A 66 -9.32 8.38 0.78
CA LEU A 66 -9.33 8.09 -0.66
C LEU A 66 -10.69 7.57 -1.11
N PHE A 67 -11.26 6.62 -0.38
CA PHE A 67 -12.58 6.06 -0.65
C PHE A 67 -13.65 7.15 -0.67
N ASN A 68 -13.66 8.06 0.31
CA ASN A 68 -14.62 9.16 0.36
C ASN A 68 -14.47 10.14 -0.81
N ARG A 69 -13.30 10.23 -1.44
CA ARG A 69 -13.04 11.13 -2.56
C ARG A 69 -13.35 10.50 -3.92
N VAL A 70 -12.97 9.23 -4.11
CA VAL A 70 -12.99 8.59 -5.44
C VAL A 70 -13.66 7.21 -5.47
N GLY A 71 -14.12 6.69 -4.34
CA GLY A 71 -14.73 5.35 -4.24
C GLY A 71 -13.76 4.19 -4.45
N HIS A 72 -12.45 4.43 -4.24
CA HIS A 72 -11.40 3.42 -4.40
C HIS A 72 -10.57 3.28 -3.13
N MET A 73 -9.97 2.11 -2.97
CA MET A 73 -9.07 1.75 -1.88
C MET A 73 -7.77 1.16 -2.43
N ALA A 74 -6.67 1.39 -1.73
CA ALA A 74 -5.36 0.87 -2.09
C ALA A 74 -5.07 -0.39 -1.28
N PHE A 75 -5.67 -1.53 -1.60
CA PHE A 75 -5.42 -2.75 -0.80
C PHE A 75 -3.96 -3.20 -0.88
N CYS A 76 -3.46 -3.74 0.23
CA CYS A 76 -2.15 -4.37 0.26
C CYS A 76 -2.24 -5.68 -0.53
N ARG A 77 -1.37 -5.84 -1.51
CA ARG A 77 -1.34 -7.04 -2.36
C ARG A 77 -0.88 -8.31 -1.64
N PHE A 78 -0.30 -8.16 -0.45
CA PHE A 78 -0.02 -9.31 0.41
C PHE A 78 -1.30 -9.88 1.04
N MET A 79 -2.32 -9.04 1.27
CA MET A 79 -3.63 -9.49 1.79
C MET A 79 -4.48 -10.21 0.74
N GLU A 80 -4.04 -10.23 -0.54
CA GLU A 80 -4.73 -10.90 -1.64
C GLU A 80 -4.21 -12.33 -1.88
N VAL A 81 -3.28 -12.81 -1.06
CA VAL A 81 -2.67 -14.15 -1.17
C VAL A 81 -3.21 -15.01 -0.02
N ASP A 82 -4.30 -15.72 -0.29
CA ASP A 82 -4.76 -16.87 0.48
C ASP A 82 -4.43 -18.14 -0.33
#